data_AF-A0A955YCK8-F1
#
_entry.id   AF-A0A955YCK8-F1
#
_cell.length_a   1.000
_cell.length_b   1.000
_cell.length_c   1.000
_cell.angle_alpha   90.00
_cell.angle_beta   90.00
_cell.angle_gamma   90.00
#
_symmetry.space_group_name_H-M   'P 1'
#
loop_
_entity.id
_entity.type
_entity.pdbx_description
1 polymer ?
#
loop_
_entity_poly.entity_id
_entity_poly.type
_entity_poly.pdbx_seq_one_letter_code
_entity_poly.pdbx_strand_id
1 'polypeptide(L)'
;MAPEQHAAPETVNGRADVYALGCILFELLAHRPLHDPDTLRARPLQEAYRVANPSPLDAVRARGGALPVTGSLDEACKRALMLDPAERTLSARDLHDCVVAYLDGAAIQRWRHDEASRLSQRAAALVHETQATAGADTFERRQQALTALGRAMSLAPADETTRQTVRNLLHEPPPADAKVLLAARMESWKQVLATETIGGLVLALCAWVVCVPLMWWMGIRDTGYAALLLGLGGATIVWLLAFLWREPPRAWALLGMGALSTLAVASSGRWLGPFGIAPAVFVAHMSFFAMVPEKRTRYAMMAMLMAGALFPVGELLITGQVANMHMVDGTIVITPLVTHLPPLATWATLLFINAAVMVGTGASMRILFLRMEDAQRTILWHQWQIEALMDVEGQSDPFSTPSAL
;
A
#
# COMPACT_ATOMS: atom_id res chain seq x y z
N MET A 1 45.40 10.97 45.08
CA MET A 1 44.78 11.37 46.36
C MET A 1 43.96 12.63 46.13
N ALA A 2 42.89 12.83 46.89
CA ALA A 2 42.08 14.05 46.83
C ALA A 2 42.85 15.24 47.46
N PRO A 3 42.74 16.47 46.92
CA PRO A 3 43.53 17.62 47.37
C PRO A 3 43.44 17.90 48.89
N GLU A 4 42.25 17.76 49.47
CA GLU A 4 41.99 17.97 50.89
C GLU A 4 42.68 16.96 51.80
N GLN A 5 43.02 15.75 51.31
CA GLN A 5 43.75 14.76 52.11
C GLN A 5 45.17 15.22 52.45
N HIS A 6 45.72 16.15 51.67
CA HIS A 6 47.00 16.79 51.94
C HIS A 6 46.83 18.18 52.58
N ALA A 7 45.88 18.97 52.08
CA ALA A 7 45.75 20.38 52.46
C ALA A 7 44.95 20.63 53.75
N ALA A 8 43.96 19.78 54.06
CA ALA A 8 43.09 19.91 55.24
C ALA A 8 42.56 18.54 55.69
N PRO A 9 43.44 17.65 56.20
CA PRO A 9 43.12 16.25 56.50
C PRO A 9 41.93 16.07 57.46
N GLU A 10 41.74 17.00 58.39
CA GLU A 10 40.64 17.05 59.36
C GLU A 10 39.26 17.28 58.73
N THR A 11 39.19 17.76 57.49
CA THR A 11 37.94 18.05 56.76
C THR A 11 37.51 16.94 55.81
N VAL A 12 38.31 15.86 55.70
CA VAL A 12 38.08 14.74 54.79
C VAL A 12 36.78 14.02 55.13
N ASN A 13 35.94 13.83 54.12
CA ASN A 13 34.68 13.08 54.20
C ASN A 13 34.48 12.27 52.91
N GLY A 14 33.31 11.65 52.72
CA GLY A 14 33.02 10.81 51.54
C GLY A 14 33.19 11.50 50.18
N ARG A 15 33.29 12.84 50.11
CA ARG A 15 33.63 13.58 48.88
C ARG A 15 35.07 13.35 48.42
N ALA A 16 35.96 12.93 49.30
CA ALA A 16 37.30 12.50 48.94
C ALA A 16 37.27 11.17 48.15
N ASP A 17 36.38 10.25 48.52
CA ASP A 17 36.19 8.99 47.80
C ASP A 17 35.56 9.24 46.42
N VAL A 18 34.61 10.19 46.31
CA VAL A 18 34.04 10.60 45.02
C VAL A 18 35.14 11.13 44.08
N TYR A 19 36.07 11.94 44.59
CA TYR A 19 37.21 12.41 43.82
C TYR A 19 38.12 11.26 43.38
N ALA A 20 38.42 10.33 44.29
CA ALA A 20 39.24 9.15 43.97
C ALA A 20 38.58 8.27 42.90
N LEU A 21 37.27 8.02 43.00
CA LEU A 21 36.49 7.31 41.98
C LEU A 21 36.48 8.06 40.64
N GLY A 22 36.39 9.39 40.66
CA GLY A 22 36.53 10.24 39.47
C GLY A 22 37.90 10.07 38.81
N CYS A 23 39.00 10.05 39.58
CA CYS A 23 40.34 9.81 39.05
C CYS A 23 40.46 8.42 38.41
N ILE A 24 39.91 7.38 39.06
CA ILE A 24 39.91 6.01 38.53
C ILE A 24 39.09 5.95 37.24
N LEU A 25 37.89 6.54 37.20
CA LEU A 25 37.05 6.57 36.02
C LEU A 25 37.75 7.30 34.87
N PHE A 26 38.37 8.46 35.13
CA PHE A 26 39.17 9.16 34.15
C PHE A 26 40.28 8.26 33.59
N GLU A 27 41.03 7.59 34.47
CA GLU A 27 42.13 6.73 34.06
C GLU A 27 41.68 5.54 33.20
N LEU A 28 40.58 4.90 33.57
CA LEU A 28 39.98 3.82 32.79
C LEU A 28 39.51 4.27 31.40
N LEU A 29 38.98 5.49 31.27
CA LEU A 29 38.49 6.00 29.98
C LEU A 29 39.63 6.59 29.13
N ALA A 30 40.58 7.27 29.75
CA ALA A 30 41.69 7.95 29.11
C ALA A 30 42.95 7.07 28.98
N HIS A 31 42.97 5.85 29.51
CA HIS A 31 44.14 4.95 29.65
C HIS A 31 45.42 5.66 30.12
N ARG A 32 45.27 6.66 30.99
CA ARG A 32 46.37 7.39 31.63
C ARG A 32 45.84 8.07 32.89
N PRO A 33 46.64 8.24 33.95
CA PRO A 33 46.18 8.93 35.14
C PRO A 33 45.85 10.40 34.84
N LEU A 34 44.88 10.97 35.56
CA LEU A 34 44.55 12.39 35.47
C LEU A 34 45.74 13.27 35.87
N HIS A 35 46.38 12.89 36.97
CA HIS A 35 47.56 13.57 37.51
C HIS A 35 48.79 12.77 37.11
N ASP A 36 49.50 13.28 36.12
CA ASP A 36 50.72 12.66 35.61
C ASP A 36 51.84 12.67 36.67
N PRO A 37 52.50 11.53 36.95
CA PRO A 37 53.54 11.43 37.97
C PRO A 37 54.74 12.36 37.75
N ASP A 38 55.10 12.67 36.50
CA ASP A 38 56.20 13.57 36.18
C ASP A 38 55.79 15.01 36.45
N THR A 39 54.55 15.37 36.12
CA THR A 39 53.96 16.68 36.44
C THR A 39 53.87 16.92 37.95
N LEU A 40 53.47 15.88 38.71
CA LEU A 40 53.42 15.93 40.17
C LEU A 40 54.81 16.10 40.82
N ARG A 41 55.87 15.55 40.21
CA ARG A 41 57.26 15.71 40.69
C ARG A 41 57.89 17.05 40.32
N ALA A 42 57.49 17.60 39.17
CA ALA A 42 58.06 18.83 38.64
C ALA A 42 57.42 20.11 39.21
N ARG A 43 56.28 20.03 39.87
CA ARG A 43 55.52 21.19 40.36
C ARG A 43 55.04 21.02 41.80
N PRO A 44 54.81 22.13 42.53
CA PRO A 44 54.07 22.09 43.78
C PRO A 44 52.70 21.42 43.59
N LEU A 45 52.28 20.61 44.57
CA LEU A 45 51.08 19.76 44.47
C LEU A 45 49.83 20.56 44.06
N GLN A 46 49.61 21.74 44.66
CA GLN A 46 48.47 22.61 44.36
C GLN A 46 48.45 23.11 42.91
N GLU A 47 49.62 23.38 42.33
CA GLU A 47 49.71 23.83 40.94
C GLU A 47 49.48 22.66 39.99
N ALA A 48 50.06 21.49 40.29
CA ALA A 48 49.87 20.28 39.49
C ALA A 48 48.39 19.89 39.39
N TYR A 49 47.63 19.99 40.49
CA TYR A 49 46.19 19.74 40.50
C TYR A 49 45.39 20.67 39.58
N ARG A 50 45.79 21.94 39.44
CA ARG A 50 45.07 22.95 38.63
C ARG A 50 45.31 22.82 37.13
N VAL A 51 46.44 22.25 36.74
CA VAL A 51 46.83 22.11 35.33
C VAL A 51 46.17 20.88 34.68
N ALA A 52 45.70 19.92 35.46
CA ALA A 52 45.03 18.74 34.95
C ALA A 52 43.67 19.07 34.29
N ASN A 53 43.42 18.57 33.08
CA ASN A 53 42.11 18.66 32.43
C ASN A 53 41.23 17.47 32.87
N PRO A 54 40.13 17.68 33.61
CA PRO A 54 39.28 16.61 34.13
C PRO A 54 38.31 16.02 33.10
N SER A 55 38.49 16.28 31.80
CA SER A 55 37.65 15.81 30.68
C SER A 55 38.21 14.53 30.03
N PRO A 56 37.67 13.32 30.32
CA PRO A 56 38.04 12.11 29.59
C PRO A 56 37.78 12.21 28.09
N LEU A 57 36.72 12.92 27.68
CA LEU A 57 36.36 13.06 26.26
C LEU A 57 37.46 13.78 25.47
N ASP A 58 38.01 14.86 26.02
CA ASP A 58 39.13 15.58 25.39
C ASP A 58 40.40 14.72 25.35
N ALA A 59 40.66 13.97 26.42
CA ALA A 59 41.82 13.07 26.49
C ALA A 59 41.74 11.94 25.45
N VAL A 60 40.55 11.39 25.20
CA VAL A 60 40.32 10.37 24.16
C VAL A 60 40.49 10.98 22.76
N ARG A 61 39.88 12.14 22.51
CA ARG A 61 39.96 12.85 21.21
C ARG A 61 41.40 13.21 20.84
N ALA A 62 42.18 13.72 21.80
CA ALA A 62 43.57 14.10 21.57
C ALA A 62 44.47 12.93 21.11
N ARG A 63 44.09 11.68 21.39
CA ARG A 63 44.81 10.48 20.94
C ARG A 63 44.31 9.92 19.61
N GLY A 64 43.30 10.53 19.00
CA GLY A 64 42.60 9.95 17.85
C GLY A 64 41.84 8.67 18.19
N GLY A 65 41.50 8.45 19.47
CA GLY A 65 40.75 7.28 19.91
C GLY A 65 39.26 7.42 19.66
N ALA A 66 38.61 6.34 19.21
CA ALA A 66 37.16 6.26 19.00
C ALA A 66 36.38 5.72 20.21
N LEU A 67 36.97 5.77 21.41
CA LEU A 67 36.29 5.30 22.63
C LEU A 67 34.99 6.10 22.83
N PRO A 68 33.84 5.44 23.07
CA PRO A 68 32.55 6.12 23.08
C PRO A 68 32.30 6.83 24.41
N VAL A 69 33.15 7.75 24.83
CA VAL A 69 32.86 8.58 26.01
C VAL A 69 31.66 9.47 25.69
N THR A 70 30.53 9.23 26.35
CA THR A 70 29.34 10.08 26.21
C THR A 70 29.53 11.39 26.96
N GLY A 71 28.88 12.47 26.49
CA GLY A 71 28.95 13.76 27.17
C GLY A 71 28.43 13.71 28.61
N SER A 72 27.44 12.87 28.90
CA SER A 72 26.94 12.66 30.26
C SER A 72 27.98 12.02 31.18
N LEU A 73 28.75 11.05 30.69
CA LEU A 73 29.82 10.42 31.45
C LEU A 73 31.02 11.35 31.64
N ASP A 74 31.33 12.16 30.64
CA ASP A 74 32.36 13.20 30.69
C ASP A 74 32.04 14.27 31.76
N GLU A 75 30.81 14.78 31.75
CA GLU A 75 30.34 15.74 32.75
C GLU A 75 30.27 15.15 34.17
N ALA A 76 29.87 13.89 34.31
CA ALA A 76 29.90 13.21 35.61
C ALA A 76 31.34 13.11 36.15
N CYS A 77 32.30 12.79 35.29
CA CYS A 77 33.72 12.75 35.64
C CYS A 77 34.24 14.13 36.07
N LYS A 78 33.97 15.18 35.29
CA LYS A 78 34.36 16.57 35.63
C LYS A 78 33.82 17.01 36.99
N ARG A 79 32.53 16.75 37.25
CA ARG A 79 31.87 17.11 38.52
C ARG A 79 32.44 16.34 39.72
N ALA A 80 32.85 15.08 39.53
CA ALA A 80 33.53 14.31 40.57
C ALA A 80 34.96 14.84 40.85
N LEU A 81 35.61 15.41 39.84
CA LEU A 81 37.00 15.88 39.86
C LEU A 81 37.18 17.37 40.21
N MET A 82 36.13 18.07 40.66
CA MET A 82 36.24 19.46 41.12
C MET A 82 37.23 19.57 42.27
N LEU A 83 38.08 20.60 42.29
CA LEU A 83 39.12 20.73 43.31
C LEU A 83 38.53 21.08 44.68
N ASP A 84 37.56 21.99 44.74
CA ASP A 84 36.82 22.32 45.96
C ASP A 84 35.85 21.16 46.30
N PRO A 85 35.97 20.52 47.47
CA PRO A 85 35.01 19.52 47.92
C PRO A 85 33.56 20.02 47.87
N ALA A 86 33.27 21.30 48.18
CA ALA A 86 31.92 21.84 48.18
C ALA A 86 31.27 21.81 46.79
N GLU A 87 32.06 22.02 45.73
CA GLU A 87 31.64 22.01 44.33
C GLU A 87 31.46 20.59 43.76
N ARG A 88 31.96 19.55 44.44
CA ARG A 88 31.71 18.13 44.10
C ARG A 88 30.29 17.73 44.45
N THR A 89 29.35 18.17 43.62
CA THR A 89 27.91 18.00 43.83
C THR A 89 27.39 16.58 43.65
N LEU A 90 28.21 15.64 43.16
CA LEU A 90 27.82 14.24 42.95
C LEU A 90 28.09 13.40 44.20
N SER A 91 27.15 12.52 44.55
CA SER A 91 27.41 11.39 45.43
C SER A 91 28.05 10.23 44.67
N ALA A 92 28.63 9.27 45.41
CA ALA A 92 29.12 8.03 44.81
C ALA A 92 27.99 7.24 44.11
N ARG A 93 26.75 7.36 44.60
CA ARG A 93 25.58 6.73 43.98
C ARG A 93 25.23 7.37 42.65
N ASP A 94 25.27 8.71 42.57
CA ASP A 94 25.01 9.43 41.31
C ASP A 94 26.05 9.06 40.25
N LEU A 95 27.33 8.98 40.64
CA LEU A 95 28.41 8.55 39.73
C LEU A 95 28.20 7.11 39.25
N HIS A 96 27.78 6.21 40.15
CA HIS A 96 27.41 4.84 39.80
C HIS A 96 26.25 4.80 38.79
N ASP A 97 25.17 5.52 39.03
CA ASP A 97 24.00 5.53 38.15
C ASP A 97 24.36 6.08 36.75
N CYS A 98 25.26 7.08 36.65
CA CYS A 98 25.79 7.55 35.37
C CYS A 98 26.59 6.47 34.61
N VAL A 99 27.44 5.71 35.31
CA VAL A 99 28.23 4.62 34.71
C VAL A 99 27.31 3.50 34.25
N VAL A 100 26.32 3.10 35.06
CA VAL A 100 25.33 2.07 34.68
C VAL A 100 24.56 2.50 33.42
N ALA A 101 24.03 3.73 33.39
CA ALA A 101 23.32 4.25 32.22
C ALA A 101 24.19 4.25 30.95
N TYR A 102 25.48 4.55 31.09
CA TYR A 102 26.44 4.48 29.99
C TYR A 102 26.65 3.03 29.51
N LEU A 103 26.84 2.08 30.43
CA LEU A 103 27.03 0.68 30.09
C LEU A 103 25.80 0.07 29.42
N ASP A 104 24.60 0.41 29.89
CA ASP A 104 23.33 -0.02 29.30
C ASP A 104 23.18 0.53 27.88
N GLY A 105 23.50 1.81 27.67
CA GLY A 105 23.52 2.42 26.33
C GLY A 105 24.50 1.72 25.38
N ALA A 106 25.71 1.41 25.85
CA ALA A 106 26.71 0.68 25.07
C ALA A 106 26.29 -0.78 24.79
N ALA A 107 25.56 -1.43 25.70
CA ALA A 107 25.00 -2.75 25.48
C ALA A 107 23.91 -2.72 24.39
N ILE A 108 23.01 -1.73 24.42
CA ILE A 108 21.96 -1.56 23.40
C ILE A 108 22.56 -1.31 22.01
N GLN A 109 23.60 -0.46 21.91
CA GLN A 109 24.25 -0.19 20.63
C GLN A 109 24.93 -1.43 20.04
N ARG A 110 25.64 -2.20 20.87
CA ARG A 110 26.22 -3.48 20.47
C ARG A 110 25.15 -4.47 19.99
N TRP A 111 24.08 -4.62 20.75
CA TRP A 111 22.95 -5.47 20.36
C TRP A 111 22.34 -5.06 19.02
N ARG A 112 22.12 -3.76 18.77
CA ARG A 112 21.60 -3.25 17.49
C ARG A 112 22.52 -3.61 16.33
N HIS A 113 23.83 -3.45 16.51
CA HIS A 113 24.83 -3.77 15.49
C HIS A 113 24.93 -5.28 15.22
N ASP A 114 24.95 -6.09 16.27
CA ASP A 114 24.99 -7.55 16.16
C ASP A 114 23.72 -8.09 15.49
N GLU A 115 22.56 -7.58 15.87
CA GLU A 115 21.27 -7.96 15.29
C GLU A 115 21.15 -7.54 13.82
N ALA A 116 21.58 -6.32 13.49
CA ALA A 116 21.63 -5.85 12.10
C ALA A 116 22.54 -6.75 11.24
N SER A 117 23.73 -7.09 11.75
CA SER A 117 24.68 -7.99 11.08
C SER A 117 24.09 -9.38 10.84
N ARG A 118 23.41 -9.93 11.85
CA ARG A 118 22.70 -11.23 11.76
C ARG A 118 21.62 -11.21 10.69
N LEU A 119 20.82 -10.14 10.61
CA LEU A 119 19.77 -9.97 9.62
C LEU A 119 20.34 -9.85 8.20
N SER A 120 21.42 -9.08 8.01
CA SER A 120 22.12 -8.96 6.72
C SER A 120 22.70 -10.31 6.26
N GLN A 121 23.32 -11.08 7.16
CA GLN A 121 23.81 -12.43 6.84
C GLN A 121 22.69 -13.39 6.45
N ARG A 122 21.57 -13.35 7.18
CA ARG A 122 20.39 -14.16 6.84
C ARG A 122 19.83 -13.78 5.46
N ALA A 123 19.78 -12.50 5.13
CA ALA A 123 19.36 -12.04 3.82
C ALA A 123 20.30 -12.54 2.72
N ALA A 124 21.61 -12.45 2.92
CA ALA A 124 22.60 -12.97 1.97
C ALA A 124 22.46 -14.48 1.73
N ALA A 125 22.21 -15.26 2.78
CA ALA A 125 21.93 -16.69 2.67
C ALA A 125 20.67 -16.96 1.84
N LEU A 126 19.57 -16.24 2.09
CA LEU A 126 18.33 -16.36 1.31
C LEU A 126 18.55 -16.03 -0.16
N VAL A 127 19.31 -14.97 -0.49
CA VAL A 127 19.65 -14.60 -1.87
C VAL A 127 20.46 -15.73 -2.53
N HIS A 128 21.46 -16.26 -1.84
CA HIS A 128 22.28 -17.34 -2.36
C HIS A 128 21.45 -18.62 -2.61
N GLU A 129 20.49 -18.93 -1.74
CA GLU A 129 19.54 -20.03 -1.92
C GLU A 129 18.62 -19.81 -3.13
N THR A 130 18.17 -18.57 -3.37
CA THR A 130 17.37 -18.25 -4.56
C THR A 130 18.14 -18.45 -5.87
N GLN A 131 19.44 -18.17 -5.88
CA GLN A 131 20.30 -18.39 -7.06
C GLN A 131 20.59 -19.88 -7.28
N ALA A 132 20.71 -20.66 -6.21
CA ALA A 132 21.00 -22.09 -6.27
C ALA A 132 19.76 -22.94 -6.62
N THR A 133 18.57 -22.53 -6.16
CA THR A 133 17.34 -23.31 -6.29
C THR A 133 16.27 -22.48 -7.00
N ALA A 134 16.26 -22.51 -8.33
CA ALA A 134 15.18 -21.91 -9.11
C ALA A 134 13.89 -22.73 -8.90
N GLY A 135 12.92 -22.21 -8.14
CA GLY A 135 11.73 -22.96 -7.75
C GLY A 135 10.55 -22.10 -7.27
N ALA A 136 9.52 -22.75 -6.75
CA ALA A 136 8.22 -22.15 -6.41
C ALA A 136 8.22 -21.15 -5.24
N ASP A 137 9.31 -21.06 -4.46
CA ASP A 137 9.42 -20.16 -3.31
C ASP A 137 10.52 -19.09 -3.48
N THR A 138 10.98 -18.87 -4.72
CA THR A 138 12.00 -17.85 -5.04
C THR A 138 11.53 -16.46 -4.64
N PHE A 139 10.27 -16.13 -4.93
CA PHE A 139 9.64 -14.87 -4.55
C PHE A 139 9.55 -14.69 -3.03
N GLU A 140 9.11 -15.74 -2.31
CA GLU A 140 8.96 -15.66 -0.86
C GLU A 140 10.32 -15.46 -0.18
N ARG A 141 11.35 -16.21 -0.59
CA ARG A 141 12.72 -16.03 -0.09
C ARG A 141 13.27 -14.65 -0.39
N ARG A 142 13.03 -14.11 -1.60
CA ARG A 142 13.41 -12.73 -1.96
C ARG A 142 12.67 -11.69 -1.11
N GLN A 143 11.39 -11.88 -0.83
CA GLN A 143 10.63 -11.00 0.06
C GLN A 143 11.15 -11.06 1.50
N GLN A 144 11.46 -12.25 2.01
CA GLN A 144 12.07 -12.42 3.33
C GLN A 144 13.45 -11.76 3.41
N ALA A 145 14.26 -11.85 2.35
CA ALA A 145 15.56 -11.18 2.25
C ALA A 145 15.41 -9.65 2.30
N LEU A 146 14.51 -9.07 1.49
CA LEU A 146 14.23 -7.63 1.51
C LEU A 146 13.71 -7.16 2.87
N THR A 147 12.85 -7.96 3.52
CA THR A 147 12.33 -7.65 4.87
C THR A 147 13.44 -7.66 5.92
N ALA A 148 14.35 -8.64 5.86
CA ALA A 148 15.49 -8.73 6.76
C ALA A 148 16.45 -7.55 6.55
N LEU A 149 16.75 -7.20 5.29
CA LEU A 149 17.58 -6.04 4.94
C LEU A 149 16.95 -4.74 5.45
N GLY A 150 15.66 -4.50 5.19
CA GLY A 150 14.96 -3.31 5.68
C GLY A 150 14.98 -3.19 7.22
N ARG A 151 14.84 -4.30 7.94
CA ARG A 151 15.00 -4.31 9.40
C ARG A 151 16.43 -4.02 9.84
N ALA A 152 17.43 -4.60 9.17
CA ALA A 152 18.85 -4.32 9.46
C ALA A 152 19.17 -2.82 9.31
N MET A 153 18.70 -2.21 8.21
CA MET A 153 18.86 -0.78 7.92
C MET A 153 18.16 0.13 8.95
N SER A 154 17.08 -0.36 9.59
CA SER A 154 16.40 0.38 10.66
C SER A 154 17.13 0.31 12.01
N LEU A 155 17.89 -0.77 12.25
CA LEU A 155 18.58 -1.00 13.51
C LEU A 155 19.93 -0.30 13.56
N ALA A 156 20.67 -0.28 12.45
CA ALA A 156 21.97 0.39 12.35
C ALA A 156 22.13 1.03 10.96
N PRO A 157 22.97 2.08 10.84
CA PRO A 157 23.34 2.61 9.52
C PRO A 157 23.80 1.45 8.62
N ALA A 158 23.19 1.35 7.45
CA ALA A 158 23.43 0.22 6.57
C ALA A 158 24.84 0.27 5.98
N ASP A 159 25.58 -0.83 6.09
CA ASP A 159 26.85 -1.01 5.39
C ASP A 159 26.65 -0.90 3.87
N GLU A 160 27.69 -0.48 3.15
CA GLU A 160 27.67 -0.34 1.70
C GLU A 160 27.24 -1.65 1.00
N THR A 161 27.71 -2.78 1.52
CA THR A 161 27.34 -4.14 1.05
C THR A 161 25.84 -4.43 1.18
N THR A 162 25.22 -3.99 2.28
CA THR A 162 23.79 -4.17 2.54
C THR A 162 22.98 -3.34 1.56
N ARG A 163 23.37 -2.07 1.34
CA ARG A 163 22.71 -1.17 0.37
C ARG A 163 22.83 -1.70 -1.06
N GLN A 164 24.01 -2.16 -1.47
CA GLN A 164 24.21 -2.74 -2.79
C GLN A 164 23.37 -4.01 -3.00
N THR A 165 23.23 -4.85 -1.97
CA THR A 165 22.38 -6.05 -2.04
C THR A 165 20.92 -5.70 -2.24
N VAL A 166 20.39 -4.71 -1.50
CA VAL A 166 19.02 -4.20 -1.71
C VAL A 166 18.86 -3.68 -3.13
N ARG A 167 19.80 -2.87 -3.61
CA ARG A 167 19.76 -2.29 -4.97
C ARG A 167 19.72 -3.38 -6.04
N ASN A 168 20.61 -4.37 -5.95
CA ASN A 168 20.64 -5.51 -6.88
C ASN A 168 19.31 -6.26 -6.86
N LEU A 169 18.77 -6.54 -5.66
CA LEU A 169 17.47 -7.19 -5.51
C LEU A 169 16.28 -6.35 -5.97
N LEU A 170 16.39 -5.03 -6.10
CA LEU A 170 15.31 -4.20 -6.64
C LEU A 170 15.37 -4.11 -8.18
N HIS A 171 16.58 -4.17 -8.77
CA HIS A 171 16.74 -4.12 -10.23
C HIS A 171 16.50 -5.47 -10.92
N GLU A 172 16.69 -6.59 -10.23
CA GLU A 172 16.40 -7.90 -10.83
C GLU A 172 14.91 -8.02 -11.19
N PRO A 173 14.54 -8.57 -12.36
CA PRO A 173 13.14 -8.80 -12.69
C PRO A 173 12.49 -9.71 -11.65
N PRO A 174 11.18 -9.55 -11.36
CA PRO A 174 10.48 -10.41 -10.42
C PRO A 174 10.53 -11.87 -10.92
N PRO A 175 10.76 -12.84 -10.01
CA PRO A 175 10.91 -14.25 -10.38
C PRO A 175 9.60 -14.82 -10.96
N ALA A 176 9.69 -15.93 -11.69
CA ALA A 176 8.55 -16.45 -12.47
C ALA A 176 7.35 -16.88 -11.61
N ASP A 177 7.62 -17.38 -10.40
CA ASP A 177 6.63 -17.72 -9.36
C ASP A 177 5.88 -16.49 -8.82
N ALA A 178 6.50 -15.31 -8.84
CA ALA A 178 5.84 -14.05 -8.49
C ALA A 178 4.62 -13.79 -9.37
N LYS A 179 4.67 -14.19 -10.66
CA LYS A 179 3.52 -14.07 -11.56
C LYS A 179 2.36 -14.95 -11.14
N VAL A 180 2.64 -16.14 -10.58
CA VAL A 180 1.62 -17.08 -10.10
C VAL A 180 0.95 -16.55 -8.83
N LEU A 181 1.74 -16.06 -7.88
CA LEU A 181 1.22 -15.43 -6.65
C LEU A 181 0.46 -14.14 -6.95
N LEU A 182 0.97 -13.32 -7.88
CA LEU A 182 0.27 -12.15 -8.36
C LEU A 182 -1.05 -12.53 -9.04
N ALA A 183 -1.07 -13.59 -9.86
CA ALA A 183 -2.30 -14.09 -10.48
C ALA A 183 -3.32 -14.55 -9.43
N ALA A 184 -2.89 -15.24 -8.37
CA ALA A 184 -3.76 -15.64 -7.26
C ALA A 184 -4.33 -14.42 -6.51
N ARG A 185 -3.52 -13.39 -6.26
CA ARG A 185 -3.95 -12.13 -5.62
C ARG A 185 -4.79 -11.26 -6.54
N MET A 186 -4.56 -11.31 -7.84
CA MET A 186 -5.45 -10.72 -8.85
C MET A 186 -6.80 -11.42 -8.86
N GLU A 187 -6.86 -12.74 -8.64
CA GLU A 187 -8.12 -13.49 -8.60
C GLU A 187 -9.01 -13.06 -7.43
N SER A 188 -8.45 -12.80 -6.25
CA SER A 188 -9.23 -12.22 -5.14
C SER A 188 -9.66 -10.77 -5.42
N TRP A 189 -8.84 -10.00 -6.13
CA TRP A 189 -9.22 -8.65 -6.61
C TRP A 189 -10.38 -8.69 -7.62
N LYS A 190 -10.43 -9.69 -8.51
CA LYS A 190 -11.55 -9.89 -9.45
C LYS A 190 -12.86 -10.16 -8.72
N GLN A 191 -12.83 -10.79 -7.54
CA GLN A 191 -14.03 -11.04 -6.72
C GLN A 191 -14.61 -9.73 -6.18
N VAL A 192 -13.77 -8.81 -5.71
CA VAL A 192 -14.20 -7.46 -5.29
C VAL A 192 -14.78 -6.67 -6.47
N LEU A 193 -14.17 -6.79 -7.65
CA LEU A 193 -14.68 -6.19 -8.88
C LEU A 193 -16.07 -6.73 -9.26
N ALA A 194 -16.31 -8.02 -9.04
CA ALA A 194 -17.62 -8.62 -9.28
C ALA A 194 -18.68 -7.97 -8.38
N THR A 195 -18.44 -7.79 -7.07
CA THR A 195 -19.44 -7.22 -6.15
C THR A 195 -19.91 -5.80 -6.49
N GLU A 196 -19.02 -4.92 -6.97
CA GLU A 196 -19.41 -3.54 -7.32
C GLU A 196 -19.99 -3.39 -8.73
N THR A 197 -19.46 -4.15 -9.72
CA THR A 197 -20.06 -4.21 -11.06
C THR A 197 -21.49 -4.75 -10.99
N ILE A 198 -21.75 -5.65 -10.04
CA ILE A 198 -23.09 -6.15 -9.74
C ILE A 198 -24.01 -5.04 -9.21
N GLY A 199 -23.54 -4.13 -8.34
CA GLY A 199 -24.36 -3.01 -7.86
C GLY A 199 -24.88 -2.11 -8.99
N GLY A 200 -24.03 -1.81 -9.97
CA GLY A 200 -24.43 -1.08 -11.18
C GLY A 200 -25.40 -1.86 -12.08
N LEU A 201 -25.20 -3.17 -12.21
CA LEU A 201 -26.11 -4.05 -12.96
C LEU A 201 -27.48 -4.19 -12.27
N VAL A 202 -27.52 -4.26 -10.93
CA VAL A 202 -28.76 -4.23 -10.14
C VAL A 202 -29.53 -2.94 -10.43
N LEU A 203 -28.87 -1.79 -10.47
CA LEU A 203 -29.53 -0.51 -10.80
C LEU A 203 -30.18 -0.55 -12.20
N ALA A 204 -29.46 -1.06 -13.20
CA ALA A 204 -29.98 -1.21 -14.56
C ALA A 204 -31.18 -2.18 -14.63
N LEU A 205 -31.13 -3.29 -13.88
CA LEU A 205 -32.22 -4.27 -13.80
C LEU A 205 -33.42 -3.77 -12.96
N CYS A 206 -33.20 -2.95 -11.94
CA CYS A 206 -34.29 -2.30 -11.21
C CYS A 206 -35.02 -1.29 -12.10
N ALA A 207 -34.28 -0.50 -12.90
CA ALA A 207 -34.89 0.38 -13.89
C ALA A 207 -35.74 -0.40 -14.90
N TRP A 208 -35.34 -1.63 -15.24
CA TRP A 208 -36.11 -2.53 -16.09
C TRP A 208 -37.47 -2.91 -15.51
N VAL A 209 -37.54 -3.24 -14.22
CA VAL A 209 -38.80 -3.59 -13.55
C VAL A 209 -39.76 -2.40 -13.53
N VAL A 210 -39.23 -1.17 -13.39
CA VAL A 210 -40.02 0.07 -13.43
C VAL A 210 -40.58 0.38 -14.83
N CYS A 211 -39.97 -0.13 -15.90
CA CYS A 211 -40.49 0.05 -17.25
C CYS A 211 -41.87 -0.61 -17.46
N VAL A 212 -42.17 -1.71 -16.77
CA VAL A 212 -43.44 -2.45 -16.95
C VAL A 212 -44.67 -1.66 -16.48
N PRO A 213 -44.73 -1.07 -15.28
CA PRO A 213 -45.86 -0.22 -14.89
C PRO A 213 -45.96 1.05 -15.74
N LEU A 214 -44.83 1.61 -16.22
CA LEU A 214 -44.84 2.73 -17.17
C LEU A 214 -45.44 2.34 -18.52
N MET A 215 -45.08 1.17 -19.04
CA MET A 215 -45.65 0.58 -20.25
C MET A 215 -47.17 0.41 -20.12
N TRP A 216 -47.63 -0.08 -18.97
CA TRP A 216 -49.06 -0.22 -18.67
C TRP A 216 -49.78 1.12 -18.58
N TRP A 217 -49.16 2.12 -17.94
CA TRP A 217 -49.69 3.49 -17.84
C TRP A 217 -49.82 4.16 -19.22
N MET A 218 -48.89 3.85 -20.13
CA MET A 218 -48.91 4.34 -21.51
C MET A 218 -49.99 3.68 -22.39
N GLY A 219 -50.69 2.66 -21.89
CA GLY A 219 -51.85 2.05 -22.56
C GLY A 219 -51.60 0.69 -23.21
N ILE A 220 -50.41 0.10 -23.07
CA ILE A 220 -50.12 -1.24 -23.59
C ILE A 220 -50.68 -2.28 -22.60
N ARG A 221 -51.70 -3.02 -23.03
CA ARG A 221 -52.43 -3.98 -22.17
C ARG A 221 -52.22 -5.45 -22.54
N ASP A 222 -51.09 -5.78 -23.13
CA ASP A 222 -50.71 -7.16 -23.41
C ASP A 222 -50.17 -7.81 -22.12
N THR A 223 -51.02 -8.58 -21.44
CA THR A 223 -50.68 -9.23 -20.16
C THR A 223 -49.62 -10.31 -20.32
N GLY A 224 -49.61 -11.00 -21.47
CA GLY A 224 -48.60 -12.02 -21.78
C GLY A 224 -47.23 -11.40 -21.94
N TYR A 225 -47.16 -10.28 -22.67
CA TYR A 225 -45.92 -9.53 -22.84
C TYR A 225 -45.41 -8.90 -21.54
N ALA A 226 -46.31 -8.34 -20.71
CA ALA A 226 -45.94 -7.82 -19.40
C ALA A 226 -45.40 -8.92 -18.46
N ALA A 227 -46.04 -10.09 -18.45
CA ALA A 227 -45.57 -11.25 -17.67
C ALA A 227 -44.20 -11.77 -18.16
N LEU A 228 -43.97 -11.78 -19.48
CA LEU A 228 -42.68 -12.15 -20.06
C LEU A 228 -41.55 -11.19 -19.59
N LEU A 229 -41.79 -9.87 -19.67
CA LEU A 229 -40.80 -8.86 -19.27
C LEU A 229 -40.47 -8.92 -17.79
N LEU A 230 -41.49 -9.06 -16.92
CA LEU A 230 -41.30 -9.23 -15.48
C LEU A 230 -40.61 -10.55 -15.14
N GLY A 231 -40.99 -11.64 -15.82
CA GLY A 231 -40.39 -12.96 -15.63
C GLY A 231 -38.90 -12.97 -15.97
N LEU A 232 -38.52 -12.43 -17.13
CA LEU A 232 -37.11 -12.34 -17.56
C LEU A 232 -36.30 -11.38 -16.68
N GLY A 233 -36.85 -10.22 -16.35
CA GLY A 233 -36.18 -9.25 -15.46
C GLY A 233 -36.00 -9.81 -14.05
N GLY A 234 -37.07 -10.37 -13.47
CA GLY A 234 -37.06 -10.99 -12.16
C GLY A 234 -36.13 -12.19 -12.09
N ALA A 235 -36.14 -13.07 -13.09
CA ALA A 235 -35.22 -14.21 -13.16
C ALA A 235 -33.75 -13.75 -13.22
N THR A 236 -33.46 -12.67 -13.96
CA THR A 236 -32.11 -12.07 -13.98
C THR A 236 -31.69 -11.54 -12.62
N ILE A 237 -32.59 -10.83 -11.92
CA ILE A 237 -32.33 -10.31 -10.57
C ILE A 237 -32.11 -11.45 -9.57
N VAL A 238 -32.96 -12.47 -9.59
CA VAL A 238 -32.82 -13.65 -8.72
C VAL A 238 -31.50 -14.38 -9.01
N TRP A 239 -31.14 -14.55 -10.28
CA TRP A 239 -29.86 -15.14 -10.67
C TRP A 239 -28.67 -14.31 -10.16
N LEU A 240 -28.76 -12.98 -10.27
CA LEU A 240 -27.74 -12.05 -9.77
C LEU A 240 -27.60 -12.07 -8.25
N LEU A 241 -28.71 -12.13 -7.51
CA LEU A 241 -28.69 -12.26 -6.06
C LEU A 241 -28.13 -13.63 -5.63
N ALA A 242 -28.54 -14.71 -6.29
CA ALA A 242 -27.99 -16.05 -6.06
C ALA A 242 -26.49 -16.13 -6.40
N PHE A 243 -26.05 -15.34 -7.38
CA PHE A 243 -24.63 -15.18 -7.76
C PHE A 243 -23.84 -14.46 -6.66
N LEU A 244 -24.40 -13.43 -6.02
CA LEU A 244 -23.78 -12.73 -4.89
C LEU A 244 -23.62 -13.61 -3.64
N TRP A 245 -24.48 -14.61 -3.47
CA TRP A 245 -24.54 -15.44 -2.27
C TRP A 245 -23.68 -16.71 -2.37
N ARG A 246 -23.09 -17.01 -3.54
CA ARG A 246 -22.32 -18.24 -3.78
C ARG A 246 -20.81 -17.96 -3.95
N GLU A 247 -20.01 -18.88 -3.44
CA GLU A 247 -18.54 -19.05 -3.65
C GLU A 247 -18.13 -18.95 -5.14
N PRO A 248 -16.83 -18.73 -5.47
CA PRO A 248 -16.43 -17.93 -6.62
C PRO A 248 -17.02 -18.36 -7.96
N PRO A 249 -17.30 -17.37 -8.82
CA PRO A 249 -18.19 -17.56 -9.95
C PRO A 249 -17.56 -18.44 -11.02
N ARG A 250 -18.27 -19.51 -11.37
CA ARG A 250 -17.95 -20.31 -12.55
C ARG A 250 -18.37 -19.54 -13.80
N ALA A 251 -17.54 -19.56 -14.85
CA ALA A 251 -17.80 -18.86 -16.12
C ALA A 251 -19.21 -19.13 -16.69
N TRP A 252 -19.73 -20.36 -16.56
CA TRP A 252 -21.08 -20.70 -17.04
C TRP A 252 -22.20 -19.91 -16.34
N ALA A 253 -22.02 -19.50 -15.08
CA ALA A 253 -23.03 -18.74 -14.34
C ALA A 253 -23.12 -17.30 -14.85
N LEU A 254 -21.97 -16.70 -15.22
CA LEU A 254 -21.91 -15.39 -15.89
C LEU A 254 -22.49 -15.46 -17.30
N LEU A 255 -22.19 -16.53 -18.05
CA LEU A 255 -22.77 -16.75 -19.39
C LEU A 255 -24.29 -16.94 -19.32
N GLY A 256 -24.80 -17.69 -18.35
CA GLY A 256 -26.24 -17.87 -18.13
C GLY A 256 -26.94 -16.56 -17.80
N MET A 257 -26.34 -15.75 -16.90
CA MET A 257 -26.82 -14.40 -16.61
C MET A 257 -26.79 -13.51 -17.86
N GLY A 258 -25.69 -13.55 -18.63
CA GLY A 258 -25.55 -12.80 -19.87
C GLY A 258 -26.62 -13.15 -20.90
N ALA A 259 -26.92 -14.43 -21.07
CA ALA A 259 -27.97 -14.92 -21.95
C ALA A 259 -29.36 -14.44 -21.49
N LEU A 260 -29.65 -14.52 -20.19
CA LEU A 260 -30.94 -14.12 -19.65
C LEU A 260 -31.17 -12.59 -19.74
N SER A 261 -30.14 -11.79 -19.42
CA SER A 261 -30.17 -10.34 -19.61
C SER A 261 -30.32 -9.96 -21.09
N THR A 262 -29.61 -10.65 -21.98
CA THR A 262 -29.72 -10.41 -23.44
C THR A 262 -31.13 -10.73 -23.94
N LEU A 263 -31.73 -11.82 -23.48
CA LEU A 263 -33.10 -12.19 -23.83
C LEU A 263 -34.11 -11.17 -23.30
N ALA A 264 -33.92 -10.68 -22.07
CA ALA A 264 -34.73 -9.59 -21.51
C ALA A 264 -34.65 -8.35 -22.41
N VAL A 265 -33.45 -7.88 -22.74
CA VAL A 265 -33.27 -6.70 -23.61
C VAL A 265 -33.86 -6.92 -25.01
N ALA A 266 -33.59 -8.05 -25.64
CA ALA A 266 -34.12 -8.38 -26.97
C ALA A 266 -35.66 -8.38 -26.98
N SER A 267 -36.29 -8.95 -25.95
CA SER A 267 -37.75 -8.99 -25.84
C SER A 267 -38.40 -7.60 -25.72
N SER A 268 -37.67 -6.58 -25.23
CA SER A 268 -38.17 -5.20 -25.21
C SER A 268 -38.23 -4.53 -26.58
N GLY A 269 -37.55 -5.08 -27.60
CA GLY A 269 -37.54 -4.54 -28.95
C GLY A 269 -38.95 -4.40 -29.54
N ARG A 270 -39.90 -5.25 -29.10
CA ARG A 270 -41.31 -5.15 -29.51
C ARG A 270 -41.99 -3.85 -29.06
N TRP A 271 -41.60 -3.31 -27.91
CA TRP A 271 -42.15 -2.05 -27.38
C TRP A 271 -41.29 -0.84 -27.74
N LEU A 272 -39.98 -0.94 -27.56
CA LEU A 272 -39.02 0.14 -27.75
C LEU A 272 -38.62 0.36 -29.22
N GLY A 273 -39.08 -0.53 -30.10
CA GLY A 273 -38.68 -0.63 -31.50
C GLY A 273 -37.31 -1.29 -31.62
N PRO A 274 -37.16 -2.35 -32.46
CA PRO A 274 -35.89 -3.04 -32.61
C PRO A 274 -34.76 -2.14 -33.15
N PHE A 275 -35.12 -1.08 -33.88
CA PHE A 275 -34.20 -0.06 -34.42
C PHE A 275 -34.32 1.31 -33.72
N GLY A 276 -35.16 1.39 -32.68
CA GLY A 276 -35.44 2.63 -31.94
C GLY A 276 -34.58 2.73 -30.68
N ILE A 277 -35.23 2.59 -29.52
CA ILE A 277 -34.57 2.73 -28.22
C ILE A 277 -33.82 1.45 -27.82
N ALA A 278 -34.21 0.28 -28.34
CA ALA A 278 -33.60 -1.00 -27.96
C ALA A 278 -32.06 -1.07 -28.18
N PRO A 279 -31.49 -0.58 -29.30
CA PRO A 279 -30.04 -0.49 -29.48
C PRO A 279 -29.32 0.31 -28.38
N ALA A 280 -29.93 1.40 -27.89
CA ALA A 280 -29.34 2.20 -26.81
C ALA A 280 -29.28 1.41 -25.49
N VAL A 281 -30.30 0.58 -25.22
CA VAL A 281 -30.32 -0.32 -24.05
C VAL A 281 -29.26 -1.42 -24.19
N PHE A 282 -29.06 -1.97 -25.39
CA PHE A 282 -27.96 -2.90 -25.67
C PHE A 282 -26.59 -2.23 -25.41
N VAL A 283 -26.38 -1.00 -25.86
CA VAL A 283 -25.13 -0.27 -25.57
C VAL A 283 -24.92 -0.06 -24.07
N ALA A 284 -25.97 0.30 -23.32
CA ALA A 284 -25.88 0.41 -21.87
C ALA A 284 -25.46 -0.91 -21.21
N HIS A 285 -26.06 -2.05 -21.62
CA HIS A 285 -25.67 -3.38 -21.13
C HIS A 285 -24.25 -3.78 -21.52
N MET A 286 -23.80 -3.39 -22.72
CA MET A 286 -22.46 -3.66 -23.22
C MET A 286 -21.39 -3.05 -22.30
N SER A 287 -21.66 -1.86 -21.74
CA SER A 287 -20.74 -1.19 -20.82
C SER A 287 -20.48 -2.03 -19.56
N PHE A 288 -21.51 -2.71 -19.03
CA PHE A 288 -21.37 -3.60 -17.88
C PHE A 288 -20.63 -4.89 -18.24
N PHE A 289 -20.92 -5.49 -19.39
CA PHE A 289 -20.23 -6.72 -19.82
C PHE A 289 -18.75 -6.47 -20.13
N ALA A 290 -18.40 -5.28 -20.61
CA ALA A 290 -17.01 -4.89 -20.84
C ALA A 290 -16.16 -4.91 -19.54
N MET A 291 -16.79 -4.74 -18.38
CA MET A 291 -16.13 -4.78 -17.07
C MET A 291 -15.90 -6.20 -16.53
N VAL A 292 -16.39 -7.24 -17.21
CA VAL A 292 -16.14 -8.64 -16.82
C VAL A 292 -14.63 -8.93 -16.89
N PRO A 293 -13.99 -9.36 -15.78
CA PRO A 293 -12.53 -9.48 -15.74
C PRO A 293 -11.95 -10.57 -16.66
N GLU A 294 -12.69 -11.67 -16.84
CA GLU A 294 -12.23 -12.80 -17.64
C GLU A 294 -12.44 -12.53 -19.13
N LYS A 295 -11.33 -12.46 -19.89
CA LYS A 295 -11.31 -12.12 -21.32
C LYS A 295 -12.26 -12.98 -22.16
N ARG A 296 -12.27 -14.31 -21.95
CA ARG A 296 -13.10 -15.25 -22.74
C ARG A 296 -14.58 -15.04 -22.46
N THR A 297 -14.97 -15.04 -21.18
CA THR A 297 -16.35 -14.82 -20.74
C THR A 297 -16.87 -13.44 -21.15
N ARG A 298 -16.04 -12.39 -21.02
CA ARG A 298 -16.36 -11.04 -21.49
C ARG A 298 -16.71 -11.02 -22.98
N TYR A 299 -15.82 -11.53 -23.84
CA TYR A 299 -16.10 -11.51 -25.28
C TYR A 299 -17.28 -12.39 -25.66
N ALA A 300 -17.49 -13.53 -24.98
CA ALA A 300 -18.66 -14.36 -25.19
C ALA A 300 -19.97 -13.61 -24.84
N MET A 301 -20.03 -12.93 -23.70
CA MET A 301 -21.20 -12.13 -23.30
C MET A 301 -21.43 -10.94 -24.25
N MET A 302 -20.37 -10.25 -24.67
CA MET A 302 -20.45 -9.18 -25.67
C MET A 302 -20.97 -9.71 -27.02
N ALA A 303 -20.52 -10.90 -27.43
CA ALA A 303 -21.00 -11.55 -28.64
C ALA A 303 -22.47 -11.97 -28.54
N MET A 304 -22.91 -12.49 -27.39
CA MET A 304 -24.34 -12.78 -27.12
C MET A 304 -25.18 -11.51 -27.27
N LEU A 305 -24.73 -10.41 -26.69
CA LEU A 305 -25.43 -9.13 -26.74
C LEU A 305 -25.53 -8.59 -28.17
N MET A 306 -24.42 -8.66 -28.93
CA MET A 306 -24.39 -8.27 -30.34
C MET A 306 -25.28 -9.16 -31.20
N ALA A 307 -25.29 -10.48 -30.96
CA ALA A 307 -26.21 -11.40 -31.63
C ALA A 307 -27.67 -11.06 -31.30
N GLY A 308 -27.98 -10.73 -30.04
CA GLY A 308 -29.30 -10.27 -29.63
C GLY A 308 -29.73 -8.95 -30.30
N ALA A 309 -28.81 -8.01 -30.49
CA ALA A 309 -29.07 -6.75 -31.16
C ALA A 309 -29.26 -6.92 -32.69
N LEU A 310 -28.56 -7.87 -33.31
CA LEU A 310 -28.68 -8.18 -34.73
C LEU A 310 -29.82 -9.16 -35.05
N PHE A 311 -30.34 -9.87 -34.05
CA PHE A 311 -31.43 -10.84 -34.23
C PHE A 311 -32.66 -10.23 -34.92
N PRO A 312 -33.16 -9.03 -34.55
CA PRO A 312 -34.26 -8.37 -35.25
C PRO A 312 -33.97 -8.08 -36.74
N VAL A 313 -32.72 -7.79 -37.10
CA VAL A 313 -32.32 -7.58 -38.51
C VAL A 313 -32.41 -8.91 -39.27
N GLY A 314 -31.88 -9.97 -38.69
CA GLY A 314 -31.93 -11.31 -39.29
C GLY A 314 -33.37 -11.80 -39.49
N GLU A 315 -34.22 -11.61 -38.49
CA GLU A 315 -35.65 -11.94 -38.57
C GLU A 315 -36.32 -11.17 -39.72
N LEU A 316 -36.12 -9.84 -39.77
CA LEU A 316 -36.67 -9.00 -40.83
C LEU A 316 -36.21 -9.42 -42.23
N LEU A 317 -34.94 -9.77 -42.41
CA LEU A 317 -34.39 -10.21 -43.70
C LEU A 317 -34.93 -11.58 -44.16
N ILE A 318 -35.24 -12.48 -43.22
CA ILE A 318 -35.70 -13.84 -43.52
C ILE A 318 -37.21 -13.89 -43.74
N THR A 319 -37.99 -13.26 -42.87
CA THR A 319 -39.46 -13.36 -42.86
C THR A 319 -40.14 -12.15 -43.50
N GLY A 320 -39.41 -11.05 -43.73
CA GLY A 320 -40.00 -9.76 -44.10
C GLY A 320 -40.71 -9.05 -42.95
N GLN A 321 -40.69 -9.59 -41.73
CA GLN A 321 -41.39 -9.06 -40.56
C GLN A 321 -40.57 -9.21 -39.27
N VAL A 322 -40.55 -8.18 -38.45
CA VAL A 322 -39.93 -8.19 -37.11
C VAL A 322 -40.81 -7.46 -36.11
N ALA A 323 -41.19 -8.13 -35.03
CA ALA A 323 -42.11 -7.59 -34.03
C ALA A 323 -43.37 -6.95 -34.64
N ASN A 324 -43.48 -5.62 -34.61
CA ASN A 324 -44.59 -4.85 -35.17
C ASN A 324 -44.23 -4.13 -36.48
N MET A 325 -43.10 -4.46 -37.10
CA MET A 325 -42.61 -3.89 -38.36
C MET A 325 -42.61 -4.96 -39.45
N HIS A 326 -43.03 -4.63 -40.66
CA HIS A 326 -42.90 -5.52 -41.82
C HIS A 326 -42.57 -4.72 -43.08
N MET A 327 -41.91 -5.34 -44.05
CA MET A 327 -41.49 -4.71 -45.29
C MET A 327 -42.43 -5.15 -46.42
N VAL A 328 -43.11 -4.18 -47.04
CA VAL A 328 -44.03 -4.40 -48.18
C VAL A 328 -43.59 -3.50 -49.31
N ASP A 329 -43.25 -4.05 -50.47
CA ASP A 329 -42.85 -3.31 -51.69
C ASP A 329 -41.77 -2.22 -51.44
N GLY A 330 -40.77 -2.53 -50.62
CA GLY A 330 -39.70 -1.59 -50.26
C GLY A 330 -40.09 -0.52 -49.24
N THR A 331 -41.31 -0.58 -48.70
CA THR A 331 -41.80 0.31 -47.64
C THR A 331 -41.80 -0.39 -46.29
N ILE A 332 -41.29 0.28 -45.26
CA ILE A 332 -41.37 -0.21 -43.87
C ILE A 332 -42.73 0.21 -43.29
N VAL A 333 -43.57 -0.78 -43.00
CA VAL A 333 -44.87 -0.58 -42.36
C VAL A 333 -44.74 -0.94 -40.88
N ILE A 334 -44.98 0.05 -40.01
CA ILE A 334 -44.94 -0.10 -38.55
C ILE A 334 -46.37 -0.10 -38.02
N THR A 335 -46.80 -1.22 -37.46
CA THR A 335 -48.09 -1.35 -36.78
C THR A 335 -47.97 -0.81 -35.36
N PRO A 336 -48.70 0.25 -34.98
CA PRO A 336 -48.58 0.84 -33.65
C PRO A 336 -49.14 -0.11 -32.57
N LEU A 337 -48.42 -0.28 -31.46
CA LEU A 337 -48.92 -1.04 -30.29
C LEU A 337 -50.01 -0.28 -29.53
N VAL A 338 -50.05 1.05 -29.67
CA VAL A 338 -51.02 1.92 -29.02
C VAL A 338 -51.49 2.95 -30.03
N THR A 339 -52.80 3.15 -30.14
CA THR A 339 -53.41 4.11 -31.09
C THR A 339 -53.60 5.51 -30.51
N HIS A 340 -53.50 5.66 -29.19
CA HIS A 340 -53.58 6.94 -28.48
C HIS A 340 -52.49 7.01 -27.39
N LEU A 341 -51.61 8.01 -27.49
CA LEU A 341 -50.50 8.22 -26.54
C LEU A 341 -50.88 9.30 -25.51
N PRO A 342 -51.15 8.97 -24.24
CA PRO A 342 -51.44 9.97 -23.22
C PRO A 342 -50.20 10.86 -23.01
N PRO A 343 -50.28 12.19 -23.21
CA PRO A 343 -49.10 13.04 -23.28
C PRO A 343 -48.18 12.92 -22.05
N LEU A 344 -48.76 12.99 -20.85
CA LEU A 344 -48.00 12.92 -19.60
C LEU A 344 -47.30 11.56 -19.41
N ALA A 345 -48.01 10.46 -19.65
CA ALA A 345 -47.46 9.11 -19.49
C ALA A 345 -46.35 8.84 -20.50
N THR A 346 -46.53 9.28 -21.76
CA THR A 346 -45.53 9.14 -22.82
C THR A 346 -44.26 9.92 -22.50
N TRP A 347 -44.36 11.20 -22.12
CA TRP A 347 -43.20 12.00 -21.75
C TRP A 347 -42.47 11.47 -20.52
N ALA A 348 -43.20 11.09 -19.46
CA ALA A 348 -42.61 10.51 -18.26
C ALA A 348 -41.85 9.21 -18.56
N THR A 349 -42.42 8.35 -19.41
CA THR A 349 -41.83 7.06 -19.79
C THR A 349 -40.58 7.25 -20.64
N LEU A 350 -40.63 8.12 -21.66
CA LEU A 350 -39.47 8.42 -22.50
C LEU A 350 -38.35 9.07 -21.68
N LEU A 351 -38.68 10.01 -20.79
CA LEU A 351 -37.69 10.63 -19.89
C LEU A 351 -37.05 9.58 -19.00
N PHE A 352 -37.84 8.69 -18.39
CA PHE A 352 -37.34 7.64 -17.53
C PHE A 352 -36.40 6.68 -18.26
N ILE A 353 -36.79 6.17 -19.45
CA ILE A 353 -35.97 5.21 -20.20
C ILE A 353 -34.64 5.85 -20.63
N ASN A 354 -34.68 7.07 -21.18
CA ASN A 354 -33.46 7.77 -21.58
C ASN A 354 -32.57 8.09 -20.38
N ALA A 355 -33.15 8.56 -19.28
CA ALA A 355 -32.40 8.80 -18.04
C ALA A 355 -31.78 7.51 -17.49
N ALA A 356 -32.51 6.39 -17.50
CA ALA A 356 -31.99 5.10 -17.06
C ALA A 356 -30.81 4.62 -17.91
N VAL A 357 -30.88 4.77 -19.24
CA VAL A 357 -29.77 4.46 -20.16
C VAL A 357 -28.56 5.34 -19.88
N MET A 358 -28.76 6.66 -19.72
CA MET A 358 -27.69 7.62 -19.45
C MET A 358 -27.05 7.40 -18.08
N VAL A 359 -27.87 7.23 -17.03
CA VAL A 359 -27.40 6.99 -15.66
C VAL A 359 -26.70 5.65 -15.56
N GLY A 360 -27.23 4.58 -16.18
CA GLY A 360 -26.60 3.27 -16.19
C GLY A 360 -25.22 3.29 -16.85
N THR A 361 -25.13 3.89 -18.03
CA THR A 361 -23.85 4.03 -18.77
C THR A 361 -22.87 4.96 -18.05
N GLY A 362 -23.36 6.07 -17.47
CA GLY A 362 -22.53 6.99 -16.70
C GLY A 362 -22.00 6.37 -15.41
N ALA A 363 -22.83 5.59 -14.72
CA ALA A 363 -22.44 4.87 -13.51
C ALA A 363 -21.37 3.81 -13.80
N SER A 364 -21.52 3.01 -14.86
CA SER A 364 -20.52 2.02 -15.24
C SER A 364 -19.19 2.67 -15.61
N MET A 365 -19.22 3.76 -16.40
CA MET A 365 -18.02 4.48 -16.78
C MET A 365 -17.34 5.15 -15.58
N ARG A 366 -18.10 5.73 -14.65
CA ARG A 366 -17.55 6.31 -13.42
C ARG A 366 -16.85 5.27 -12.56
N ILE A 367 -17.45 4.09 -12.39
CA ILE A 367 -16.83 2.99 -11.62
C ILE A 367 -15.50 2.60 -12.28
N LEU A 368 -15.48 2.46 -13.62
CA LEU A 368 -14.25 2.15 -14.35
C LEU A 368 -13.16 3.21 -14.14
N PHE A 369 -13.51 4.50 -14.29
CA PHE A 369 -12.54 5.60 -14.14
C PHE A 369 -11.97 5.71 -12.73
N LEU A 370 -12.81 5.67 -11.70
CA LEU A 370 -12.34 5.74 -10.32
C LEU A 370 -11.35 4.62 -10.01
N ARG A 371 -11.57 3.43 -10.56
CA ARG A 371 -10.65 2.28 -10.40
C ARG A 371 -9.34 2.46 -11.15
N MET A 372 -9.40 2.96 -12.38
CA MET A 372 -8.18 3.27 -13.13
C MET A 372 -7.36 4.33 -12.40
N GLU A 373 -8.02 5.36 -11.87
CA GLU A 373 -7.37 6.43 -11.11
C GLU A 373 -6.76 5.91 -9.81
N ASP A 374 -7.48 5.13 -9.00
CA ASP A 374 -6.95 4.53 -7.77
C ASP A 374 -5.77 3.58 -8.04
N ALA A 375 -5.87 2.78 -9.10
CA ALA A 375 -4.78 1.89 -9.51
C ALA A 375 -3.56 2.69 -9.96
N GLN A 376 -3.76 3.74 -10.77
CA GLN A 376 -2.68 4.64 -11.20
C GLN A 376 -2.05 5.37 -10.01
N ARG A 377 -2.84 5.90 -9.08
CA ARG A 377 -2.36 6.55 -7.86
C ARG A 377 -1.51 5.60 -7.02
N THR A 378 -1.96 4.36 -6.86
CA THR A 378 -1.23 3.34 -6.09
C THR A 378 0.11 3.00 -6.76
N ILE A 379 0.12 2.83 -8.08
CA ILE A 379 1.34 2.57 -8.85
C ILE A 379 2.31 3.75 -8.75
N LEU A 380 1.83 4.98 -8.97
CA LEU A 380 2.63 6.20 -8.87
C LEU A 380 3.17 6.41 -7.46
N TRP A 381 2.36 6.11 -6.43
CA TRP A 381 2.78 6.19 -5.03
C TRP A 381 3.93 5.22 -4.74
N HIS A 382 3.80 3.95 -5.17
CA HIS A 382 4.87 2.97 -5.00
C HIS A 382 6.12 3.33 -5.80
N GLN A 383 5.97 3.83 -7.02
CA GLN A 383 7.07 4.31 -7.84
C GLN A 383 7.80 5.46 -7.13
N TRP A 384 7.07 6.46 -6.64
CA TRP A 384 7.63 7.58 -5.89
C TRP A 384 8.35 7.13 -4.62
N GLN A 385 7.79 6.16 -3.87
CA GLN A 385 8.46 5.60 -2.69
C GLN A 385 9.76 4.88 -3.05
N ILE A 386 9.79 4.15 -4.17
CA ILE A 386 11.00 3.46 -4.63
C ILE A 386 12.04 4.48 -5.11
N GLU A 387 11.63 5.50 -5.87
CA GLU A 387 12.50 6.61 -6.29
C GLU A 387 13.09 7.33 -5.09
N ALA A 388 12.28 7.70 -4.09
CA ALA A 388 12.74 8.34 -2.86
C ALA A 388 13.72 7.48 -2.04
N LEU A 389 13.59 6.15 -2.09
CA LEU A 389 14.55 5.22 -1.47
C LEU A 389 15.87 5.13 -2.25
N MET A 390 15.86 5.34 -3.56
CA MET A 390 17.05 5.29 -4.42
C MET A 390 17.79 6.64 -4.48
N ASP A 391 17.10 7.78 -4.37
CA ASP A 391 17.65 9.13 -4.55
C ASP A 391 18.42 9.66 -3.33
N VAL A 392 18.48 8.90 -2.23
CA VAL A 392 19.27 9.25 -1.03
C VAL A 392 20.78 9.31 -1.33
N GLU A 393 21.21 8.89 -2.52
CA GLU A 393 22.60 8.92 -2.98
C GLU A 393 23.11 10.28 -3.50
N GLY A 394 22.26 11.32 -3.55
CA GLY A 394 22.65 12.62 -4.12
C GLY A 394 23.09 13.70 -3.14
N GLN A 395 22.72 13.64 -1.85
CA GLN A 395 23.09 14.67 -0.89
C GLN A 395 24.36 14.28 -0.16
N SER A 396 25.47 14.78 -0.72
CA SER A 396 26.71 15.10 -0.04
C SER A 396 26.58 15.16 1.48
N ASP A 397 27.40 14.34 2.14
CA ASP A 397 27.71 14.38 3.57
C ASP A 397 27.59 15.80 4.15
N PRO A 398 26.59 16.09 5.00
CA PRO A 398 26.41 17.43 5.57
C PRO A 398 27.56 17.83 6.52
N PHE A 399 28.54 16.94 6.74
CA PHE A 399 29.75 17.21 7.51
C PHE A 399 31.03 17.39 6.68
N SER A 400 30.93 17.42 5.35
CA SER A 400 32.08 17.80 4.51
C SER A 400 32.30 19.32 4.59
N THR A 401 33.09 19.76 5.58
CA THR A 401 33.58 21.13 5.66
C THR A 401 34.32 21.49 4.37
N PRO A 402 34.02 22.64 3.71
CA PRO A 402 34.74 23.04 2.51
C PRO A 402 36.21 23.28 2.85
N SER A 403 37.10 22.56 2.17
CA SER A 403 38.54 22.82 2.22
C SER A 403 38.80 24.20 1.65
N ALA A 404 39.28 25.11 2.51
CA ALA A 404 39.78 26.40 2.09
C ALA A 404 41.03 26.21 1.23
N LEU A 405 40.98 26.70 -0.02
CA LEU A 405 42.11 27.14 -0.81
C LEU A 405 41.88 28.60 -1.20
#